data_AF-A0A8T4X2J6-F1
#
_entry.id   AF-A0A8T4X2J6-F1
#
_cell.length_a   1.000
_cell.length_b   1.000
_cell.length_c   1.000
_cell.angle_alpha   90.00
_cell.angle_beta   90.00
_cell.angle_gamma   90.00
#
_symmetry.space_group_name_H-M   'P 1'
#
loop_
_entity.id
_entity.type
_entity.pdbx_description
1 polymer ?
#
loop_
_entity_poly.entity_id
_entity_poly.type
_entity_poly.pdbx_seq_one_letter_code
_entity_poly.pdbx_strand_id
1 'polypeptide(L)'
;MLNSENTWSDWLDFNEETISKIPQSAGVYMMHASMKILFIGGSENIKKSIQEKEKEPCISKATRVRYMQTGSYEQISEDLIKDYQDRHEGKIPQCMG
;
A
#
# COMPACT_ATOMS: atom_id res chain seq x y z
N MET A 1 2.94 -8.15 25.37
CA MET A 1 2.79 -6.70 25.23
C MET A 1 2.30 -6.46 23.81
N LEU A 2 1.13 -5.85 23.62
CA LEU A 2 0.60 -5.53 22.31
C LEU A 2 1.44 -4.37 21.75
N ASN A 3 2.36 -4.67 20.84
CA ASN A 3 3.11 -3.63 20.13
C ASN A 3 2.11 -2.72 19.42
N SER A 4 2.13 -1.44 19.78
CA SER A 4 1.37 -0.35 19.16
C SER A 4 1.83 -0.02 17.73
N GLU A 5 2.39 -1.00 17.00
CA GLU A 5 3.10 -0.78 15.74
C GLU A 5 2.27 -1.15 14.51
N ASN A 6 1.21 -1.96 14.62
CA ASN A 6 0.40 -2.36 13.47
C ASN A 6 -0.90 -1.52 13.34
N THR A 7 -0.78 -0.20 13.40
CA THR A 7 -1.93 0.69 13.15
C THR A 7 -1.85 1.26 11.74
N TRP A 8 -2.93 1.13 10.99
CA TRP A 8 -3.03 1.76 9.68
C TRP A 8 -3.11 3.28 9.82
N SER A 9 -2.43 4.00 8.93
CA SER A 9 -2.72 5.40 8.69
C SER A 9 -4.17 5.58 8.21
N ASP A 10 -4.67 6.81 8.31
CA ASP A 10 -5.80 7.21 7.49
C ASP A 10 -5.48 6.99 6.01
N TRP A 11 -6.52 6.91 5.17
CA TRP A 11 -6.32 7.13 3.75
C TRP A 11 -5.88 8.58 3.56
N LEU A 12 -4.77 8.80 2.86
CA LEU A 12 -4.19 10.10 2.56
C LEU A 12 -4.23 10.35 1.05
N ASP A 13 -4.11 11.61 0.63
CA ASP A 13 -4.01 11.95 -0.79
C ASP A 13 -2.72 11.38 -1.40
N PHE A 14 -2.81 10.78 -2.58
CA PHE A 14 -1.63 10.31 -3.30
C PHE A 14 -1.04 11.47 -4.13
N ASN A 15 -0.16 12.23 -3.49
CA ASN A 15 0.56 13.35 -4.09
C ASN A 15 1.94 13.53 -3.42
N GLU A 16 2.81 14.33 -4.06
CA GLU A 16 4.19 14.56 -3.59
C GLU A 16 4.26 15.06 -2.13
N GLU A 17 3.36 15.95 -1.73
CA GLU A 17 3.33 16.49 -0.36
C GLU A 17 3.11 15.38 0.67
N THR A 18 2.11 14.52 0.45
CA THR A 18 1.80 13.40 1.33
C THR A 18 2.94 12.39 1.33
N ILE A 19 3.44 12.01 0.14
CA ILE A 19 4.53 11.06 -0.01
C ILE A 19 5.78 11.54 0.73
N SER A 20 6.05 12.86 0.74
CA SER A 20 7.19 13.44 1.47
C SER A 20 7.13 13.22 2.98
N LYS A 21 5.92 13.07 3.55
CA LYS A 21 5.67 12.88 4.99
C LYS A 21 5.57 11.41 5.41
N ILE A 22 5.49 10.47 4.46
CA ILE A 22 5.47 9.03 4.76
C ILE A 22 6.82 8.61 5.39
N PRO A 23 6.81 7.77 6.44
CA PRO A 23 8.03 7.33 7.11
C PRO A 23 8.89 6.44 6.21
N GLN A 24 10.22 6.58 6.32
CA GLN A 24 11.19 5.68 5.70
C GLN A 24 11.41 4.46 6.59
N SER A 25 10.45 3.53 6.60
CA SER A 25 10.53 2.31 7.40
C SER A 25 9.91 1.12 6.69
N ALA A 26 10.11 -0.07 7.26
CA ALA A 26 9.43 -1.27 6.83
C ALA A 26 7.92 -1.17 7.04
N GLY A 27 7.15 -1.74 6.12
CA GLY A 27 5.70 -1.74 6.23
C GLY A 27 4.97 -2.18 4.97
N VAL A 28 3.64 -2.12 5.05
CA VAL A 28 2.73 -2.37 3.92
C VAL A 28 1.98 -1.11 3.55
N TYR A 29 1.52 -1.03 2.30
CA TYR A 29 0.71 0.07 1.80
C TYR A 29 -0.30 -0.41 0.76
N MET A 30 -1.36 0.37 0.61
CA MET A 30 -2.40 0.15 -0.39
C MET A 30 -2.65 1.45 -1.13
N MET A 31 -2.93 1.36 -2.42
CA MET A 31 -3.27 2.49 -3.29
C MET A 31 -4.62 2.26 -3.95
N HIS A 32 -5.45 3.30 -4.05
CA HIS A 32 -6.75 3.18 -4.70
C HIS A 32 -7.15 4.40 -5.53
N ALA A 33 -8.08 4.18 -6.45
CA ALA A 33 -8.80 5.21 -7.19
C ALA A 33 -10.31 4.91 -7.09
N SER A 34 -11.10 5.89 -6.65
CA SER A 34 -12.55 5.72 -6.47
C SER A 34 -12.92 4.44 -5.71
N MET A 35 -12.27 4.21 -4.57
CA MET A 35 -12.44 3.03 -3.69
C MET A 35 -12.01 1.68 -4.29
N LYS A 36 -11.54 1.64 -5.54
CA LYS A 36 -10.98 0.42 -6.16
C LYS A 36 -9.49 0.34 -5.85
N ILE A 37 -9.07 -0.70 -5.12
CA ILE A 37 -7.65 -0.98 -4.86
C ILE A 37 -6.95 -1.25 -6.19
N LEU A 38 -5.92 -0.46 -6.47
CA LEU A 38 -5.08 -0.60 -7.65
C LEU A 38 -3.84 -1.43 -7.36
N PHE A 39 -3.29 -1.30 -6.15
CA PHE A 39 -2.04 -1.93 -5.76
C PHE A 39 -1.98 -2.18 -4.25
N ILE A 40 -1.34 -3.28 -3.86
CA ILE A 40 -0.99 -3.65 -2.49
C ILE A 40 0.50 -3.96 -2.49
N GLY A 41 1.26 -3.33 -1.60
CA GLY A 41 2.71 -3.50 -1.52
C GLY A 41 3.20 -3.69 -0.10
N GLY A 42 4.31 -4.43 0.04
CA GLY A 42 5.13 -4.51 1.23
C GLY A 42 6.57 -4.15 0.88
N SER A 43 7.28 -3.46 1.77
CA SER A 43 8.69 -3.08 1.55
C SER A 43 9.41 -2.79 2.86
N GLU A 44 10.73 -2.98 2.89
CA GLU A 44 11.63 -2.47 3.94
C GLU A 44 11.66 -0.93 4.02
N ASN A 45 11.25 -0.25 2.94
CA ASN A 45 11.13 1.21 2.90
C ASN A 45 9.90 1.62 2.09
N ILE A 46 8.76 1.77 2.77
CA ILE A 46 7.48 2.09 2.14
C ILE A 46 7.52 3.43 1.39
N LYS A 47 8.20 4.45 1.91
CA LYS A 47 8.31 5.75 1.24
C LYS A 47 8.97 5.60 -0.13
N LYS A 48 10.13 4.93 -0.17
CA LYS A 48 10.88 4.72 -1.41
C LYS A 48 10.07 3.88 -2.40
N SER A 49 9.45 2.80 -1.93
CA SER A 49 8.61 1.93 -2.77
C SER A 49 7.43 2.70 -3.37
N ILE A 50 6.75 3.54 -2.58
CA ILE A 50 5.65 4.39 -3.05
C ILE A 50 6.12 5.38 -4.11
N GLN A 51 7.28 6.03 -3.92
CA GLN A 51 7.88 6.94 -4.91
C GLN A 51 8.28 6.26 -6.22
N GLU A 52 8.70 4.99 -6.15
CA GLU A 52 8.99 4.19 -7.34
C GLU A 52 7.69 3.84 -8.07
N LYS A 53 6.65 3.45 -7.32
CA LYS A 53 5.32 3.15 -7.87
C LYS A 53 4.63 4.35 -8.49
N GLU A 54 4.82 5.56 -7.98
CA GLU A 54 4.31 6.80 -8.58
C GLU A 54 4.73 6.96 -10.05
N LYS A 55 5.90 6.44 -10.43
CA LYS A 55 6.44 6.51 -11.80
C LYS A 55 5.80 5.48 -12.74
N GLU A 56 5.05 4.51 -12.22
CA GLU A 56 4.43 3.47 -13.03
C GLU A 56 3.14 3.99 -13.70
N PRO A 57 3.00 3.88 -15.04
CA PRO A 57 1.83 4.39 -15.74
C PRO A 57 0.49 3.86 -15.22
N CYS A 58 0.43 2.62 -14.72
CA CYS A 58 -0.79 2.06 -14.16
C CYS A 58 -1.19 2.75 -12.84
N ILE A 59 -0.20 3.07 -11.99
CA ILE A 59 -0.39 3.68 -10.68
C ILE A 59 -0.65 5.18 -10.77
N SER A 60 -0.30 5.84 -11.88
CA SER A 60 -0.58 7.27 -12.10
C SER A 60 -2.04 7.69 -11.88
N LYS A 61 -2.99 6.73 -11.91
CA LYS A 61 -4.42 6.93 -11.64
C LYS A 61 -4.80 6.85 -10.16
N ALA A 62 -3.90 6.42 -9.29
CA ALA A 62 -4.15 6.36 -7.86
C ALA A 62 -4.43 7.76 -7.32
N THR A 63 -5.36 7.84 -6.38
CA THR A 63 -5.79 9.11 -5.76
C THR A 63 -5.55 9.10 -4.25
N ARG A 64 -5.50 7.91 -3.65
CA ARG A 64 -5.32 7.74 -2.22
C ARG A 64 -4.31 6.64 -1.92
N VAL A 65 -3.61 6.81 -0.82
CA VAL A 65 -2.66 5.85 -0.27
C VAL A 65 -2.90 5.70 1.24
N ARG A 66 -2.74 4.51 1.77
CA ARG A 66 -2.62 4.26 3.22
C ARG A 66 -1.45 3.32 3.46
N TYR A 67 -0.89 3.37 4.65
CA TYR A 67 0.22 2.50 5.03
C TYR A 67 0.11 2.03 6.47
N MET A 68 0.87 0.99 6.79
CA MET A 68 1.08 0.49 8.14
C MET A 68 2.54 0.11 8.28
N GLN A 69 3.21 0.69 9.28
CA GLN A 69 4.60 0.34 9.58
C GLN A 69 4.63 -1.05 10.23
N THR A 70 5.48 -1.94 9.76
CA THR A 70 5.58 -3.29 10.32
C THR A 70 6.82 -3.99 9.79
N GLY A 71 7.49 -4.76 10.65
CA GLY A 71 8.59 -5.64 10.22
C GLY A 71 8.10 -6.88 9.47
N SER A 72 6.83 -7.27 9.64
CA SER A 72 6.23 -8.46 9.02
C SER A 72 5.58 -8.16 7.67
N TYR A 73 6.13 -7.21 6.91
CA TYR A 73 5.49 -6.67 5.72
C TYR A 73 5.30 -7.71 4.61
N GLU A 74 6.19 -8.71 4.50
CA GLU A 74 6.08 -9.79 3.50
C GLU A 74 4.79 -10.58 3.72
N GLN A 75 4.68 -11.21 4.89
CA GLN A 75 3.50 -11.98 5.29
C GLN A 75 2.21 -11.16 5.22
N ILE A 76 2.23 -9.93 5.76
CA ILE A 76 1.02 -9.09 5.79
C ILE A 76 0.62 -8.67 4.36
N SER A 77 1.56 -8.40 3.47
CA SER A 77 1.24 -8.07 2.08
C SER A 77 0.61 -9.26 1.35
N GLU A 78 1.09 -10.47 1.57
CA GLU A 78 0.50 -11.70 1.03
C GLU A 78 -0.91 -11.93 1.56
N ASP A 79 -1.12 -11.76 2.86
CA ASP A 79 -2.44 -11.88 3.49
C ASP A 79 -3.43 -10.86 2.93
N LEU A 80 -2.99 -9.61 2.70
CA LEU A 80 -3.82 -8.56 2.10
C LEU A 80 -4.17 -8.85 0.63
N ILE A 81 -3.23 -9.41 -0.14
CA ILE A 81 -3.48 -9.82 -1.53
C ILE A 81 -4.49 -10.96 -1.57
N LYS A 82 -4.33 -11.96 -0.69
CA LYS A 82 -5.25 -13.09 -0.58
C LYS A 82 -6.65 -12.65 -0.18
N ASP A 83 -6.78 -11.80 0.83
CA ASP A 83 -8.07 -11.22 1.24
C ASP A 83 -8.70 -10.35 0.13
N TYR A 84 -7.90 -9.67 -0.70
CA TYR A 84 -8.42 -9.02 -1.90
C TYR A 84 -8.97 -10.05 -2.90
N GLN A 85 -8.20 -11.12 -3.20
CA GLN A 85 -8.60 -12.17 -4.13
C GLN A 85 -9.89 -12.88 -3.69
N ASP A 86 -10.00 -13.24 -2.42
CA ASP A 86 -11.18 -13.89 -1.85
C ASP A 86 -12.45 -13.05 -2.04
N ARG A 87 -12.31 -11.71 -1.99
CA ARG A 87 -13.41 -10.75 -2.20
C ARG A 87 -13.66 -10.40 -3.67
N HIS A 88 -12.77 -10.77 -4.58
CA HIS A 88 -12.81 -10.39 -6.00
C HIS A 88 -12.65 -11.59 -6.96
N GLU A 89 -13.21 -12.75 -6.60
CA GLU A 89 -13.27 -13.94 -7.47
C GLU A 89 -11.86 -14.41 -7.93
N GLY A 90 -10.87 -14.34 -7.04
CA GLY A 90 -9.49 -14.73 -7.33
C GLY A 90 -8.65 -13.70 -8.10
N LYS A 91 -9.25 -12.55 -8.48
CA LYS A 91 -8.54 -11.50 -9.22
C LYS A 91 -7.55 -10.76 -8.32
N ILE A 92 -6.43 -10.34 -8.87
CA ILE A 92 -5.45 -9.46 -8.22
C ILE A 92 -5.78 -7.97 -8.47
N PRO A 93 -5.24 -7.04 -7.67
CA PRO A 93 -5.35 -5.61 -7.95
C PRO A 93 -4.85 -5.26 -9.35
N GLN A 94 -5.50 -4.28 -9.98
CA GLN A 94 -5.34 -3.99 -11.41
C GLN A 94 -3.89 -3.70 -11.84
N CYS A 95 -3.08 -3.11 -10.96
CA CYS A 95 -1.71 -2.70 -11.26
C CYS A 95 -0.65 -3.64 -10.66
N MET A 96 -1.02 -4.87 -10.32
CA MET A 96 -0.08 -5.90 -9.83
C MET A 96 0.30 -6.93 -10.91
N GLY A 97 -0.20 -6.79 -12.15
CA GLY A 97 0.02 -7.72 -13.26
C GLY A 97 0.82 -7.13 -14.41
#